data_AF-A0A1V8UMR1-F1
#
_entry.id   AF-A0A1V8UMR1-F1
#
_cell.length_a   1.000
_cell.length_b   1.000
_cell.length_c   1.000
_cell.angle_alpha   90.00
_cell.angle_beta   90.00
_cell.angle_gamma   90.00
#
_symmetry.space_group_name_H-M   'P 1'
#
loop_
_entity.id
_entity.type
_entity.pdbx_description
1 polymer ?
#
loop_
_entity_poly.entity_id
_entity_poly.type
_entity_poly.pdbx_seq_one_letter_code
_entity_poly.pdbx_strand_id
1 'polypeptide(L)'
;MPELTGDPKQHDPSSFKDGLKGSCLCGSIQVTILAPDLFSKPKGHLCHCANCRKVAGSYVASNMLLDADQVKIEDRDGTLKVYEDKATGSGNSVFRSFCGKDGNPVKSETQLYPGKVIMKMGMFPRIPKPEAEGFGLHKHDWQANHEGIPIYEVKWAGPEKKEMK
;
A
#
# COMPACT_ATOMS: atom_id res chain seq x y z
N MET A 1 18.31 -27.64 4.22
CA MET A 1 18.07 -26.19 4.05
C MET A 1 16.76 -25.88 4.78
N PRO A 2 16.65 -24.75 5.49
CA PRO A 2 15.38 -24.37 6.12
C PRO A 2 14.31 -24.16 5.04
N GLU A 3 13.07 -24.52 5.36
CA GLU A 3 11.92 -24.19 4.53
C GLU A 3 11.68 -22.68 4.58
N LEU A 4 11.79 -22.01 3.43
CA LEU A 4 11.51 -20.58 3.31
C LEU A 4 10.01 -20.39 3.10
N THR A 5 9.39 -19.49 3.87
CA THR A 5 7.97 -19.16 3.76
C THR A 5 7.76 -17.83 3.04
N GLY A 6 6.58 -17.65 2.44
CA GLY A 6 6.14 -16.36 1.90
C GLY A 6 6.56 -16.07 0.46
N ASP A 7 6.80 -17.08 -0.38
CA ASP A 7 6.97 -16.88 -1.83
C ASP A 7 5.61 -16.49 -2.47
N PRO A 8 5.46 -15.26 -3.01
CA PRO A 8 4.19 -14.85 -3.64
C PRO A 8 3.78 -15.73 -4.81
N LYS A 9 4.72 -16.48 -5.42
CA LYS A 9 4.45 -17.41 -6.53
C LYS A 9 3.69 -18.65 -6.09
N GLN A 10 3.71 -18.99 -4.80
CA GLN A 10 2.90 -20.08 -4.24
C GLN A 10 1.41 -19.73 -4.16
N HIS A 11 1.06 -18.45 -4.34
CA HIS A 11 -0.32 -17.97 -4.31
C HIS A 11 -0.80 -17.70 -5.75
N ASP A 12 -1.62 -18.60 -6.29
CA ASP A 12 -2.21 -18.43 -7.62
C ASP A 12 -3.19 -17.24 -7.65
N PRO A 13 -3.09 -16.30 -8.62
CA PRO A 13 -3.99 -15.16 -8.73
C PRO A 13 -5.49 -15.51 -8.73
N SER A 14 -5.88 -16.66 -9.28
CA SER A 14 -7.28 -17.13 -9.29
C SER A 14 -7.84 -17.39 -7.89
N SER A 15 -6.96 -17.61 -6.89
CA SER A 15 -7.35 -17.77 -5.48
C SER A 15 -7.88 -16.47 -4.84
N PHE A 16 -7.74 -15.33 -5.53
CA PHE A 16 -8.14 -14.00 -5.04
C PHE A 16 -9.29 -13.40 -5.84
N LYS A 17 -10.12 -14.23 -6.47
CA LYS A 17 -11.23 -13.79 -7.34
C LYS A 17 -12.25 -12.88 -6.63
N ASP A 18 -12.51 -13.13 -5.34
CA ASP A 18 -13.52 -12.43 -4.54
C ASP A 18 -12.91 -11.38 -3.59
N GLY A 19 -11.58 -11.36 -3.45
CA GLY A 19 -10.91 -10.50 -2.49
C GLY A 19 -9.53 -10.99 -2.09
N LEU A 20 -8.91 -10.26 -1.16
CA LEU A 20 -7.55 -10.50 -0.70
C LEU A 20 -7.48 -10.38 0.82
N LYS A 21 -6.85 -11.36 1.48
CA LYS A 21 -6.68 -11.39 2.93
C LYS A 21 -5.21 -11.37 3.32
N GLY A 22 -4.89 -10.60 4.36
CA GLY A 22 -3.55 -10.46 4.91
C GLY A 22 -3.58 -10.21 6.41
N SER A 23 -2.41 -10.17 7.02
CA SER A 23 -2.27 -9.89 8.45
C SER A 23 -0.98 -9.16 8.75
N CYS A 24 -0.96 -8.40 9.85
CA CYS A 24 0.31 -7.92 10.39
C CYS A 24 1.22 -9.10 10.78
N LEU A 25 2.51 -8.81 11.03
CA LEU A 25 3.54 -9.83 11.26
C LEU A 25 3.23 -10.70 12.49
N CYS A 26 2.67 -10.13 13.55
CA CYS A 26 2.28 -10.84 14.76
C CYS A 26 0.89 -11.47 14.70
N GLY A 27 0.14 -11.28 13.61
CA GLY A 27 -1.20 -11.86 13.40
C GLY A 27 -2.35 -11.21 14.17
N SER A 28 -2.07 -10.18 14.99
CA SER A 28 -3.09 -9.48 15.79
C SER A 28 -4.14 -8.78 14.93
N ILE A 29 -3.69 -8.14 13.85
CA ILE A 29 -4.53 -7.44 12.89
C ILE A 29 -4.68 -8.31 11.65
N GLN A 30 -5.93 -8.58 11.26
CA GLN A 30 -6.28 -9.19 9.99
C GLN A 30 -7.04 -8.21 9.11
N VAL A 31 -6.70 -8.19 7.83
CA VAL A 31 -7.37 -7.32 6.85
C VAL A 31 -7.93 -8.18 5.73
N THR A 32 -9.18 -7.92 5.37
CA THR A 32 -9.84 -8.48 4.19
C THR A 32 -10.27 -7.35 3.26
N ILE A 33 -9.77 -7.39 2.04
CA ILE A 33 -10.21 -6.54 0.93
C ILE A 33 -11.28 -7.30 0.15
N LEU A 34 -12.46 -6.71 0.03
CA LEU A 34 -13.62 -7.20 -0.72
C LEU A 34 -13.68 -6.47 -2.06
N ALA A 35 -12.89 -6.95 -3.01
CA ALA A 35 -12.87 -6.41 -4.35
C ALA A 35 -12.70 -7.57 -5.34
N PRO A 36 -13.64 -7.78 -6.25
CA PRO A 36 -13.48 -8.79 -7.28
C PRO A 36 -12.37 -8.39 -8.25
N ASP A 37 -11.79 -9.39 -8.90
CA ASP A 37 -10.88 -9.22 -10.03
C ASP A 37 -9.65 -8.35 -9.72
N LEU A 38 -9.12 -8.40 -8.49
CA LEU A 38 -7.94 -7.64 -8.06
C LEU A 38 -6.71 -7.85 -8.95
N PHE A 39 -6.60 -9.01 -9.58
CA PHE A 39 -5.47 -9.40 -10.43
C PHE A 39 -5.76 -9.35 -11.93
N SER A 40 -6.97 -8.97 -12.35
CA SER A 40 -7.35 -8.90 -13.78
C SER A 40 -6.67 -7.75 -14.54
N LYS A 41 -6.26 -6.70 -13.82
CA LYS A 41 -5.60 -5.51 -14.36
C LYS A 41 -4.65 -4.92 -13.32
N PRO A 42 -3.68 -4.08 -13.73
CA PRO A 42 -2.86 -3.35 -12.78
C PRO A 42 -3.73 -2.56 -11.78
N LYS A 43 -3.36 -2.64 -10.49
CA LYS A 43 -4.06 -1.97 -9.39
C LYS A 43 -3.07 -1.58 -8.30
N GLY A 44 -3.30 -0.41 -7.72
CA GLY A 44 -2.46 0.11 -6.65
C GLY A 44 -1.24 0.84 -7.20
N HIS A 45 -0.49 1.49 -6.32
CA HIS A 45 0.59 2.38 -6.70
C HIS A 45 1.78 2.24 -5.76
N LEU A 46 2.96 2.51 -6.32
CA LEU A 46 4.19 2.68 -5.56
C LEU A 46 4.38 4.17 -5.24
N CYS A 47 4.87 4.49 -4.05
CA CYS A 47 5.16 5.85 -3.65
C CYS A 47 6.56 5.96 -3.06
N HIS A 48 7.36 6.89 -3.61
CA HIS A 48 8.76 7.12 -3.25
C HIS A 48 8.97 8.32 -2.29
N CYS A 49 7.90 8.98 -1.85
CA CYS A 49 8.04 10.11 -0.93
C CYS A 49 8.66 9.67 0.40
N ALA A 50 9.37 10.60 1.06
CA ALA A 50 10.11 10.29 2.29
C ALA A 50 9.23 9.67 3.38
N ASN A 51 8.00 10.16 3.58
CA ASN A 51 7.12 9.64 4.62
C ASN A 51 6.60 8.24 4.28
N CYS A 52 6.31 7.97 3.01
CA CYS A 52 5.94 6.62 2.57
C CYS A 52 7.09 5.64 2.74
N ARG A 53 8.33 6.02 2.41
CA ARG A 53 9.53 5.21 2.66
C ARG A 53 9.73 4.90 4.14
N LYS A 54 9.65 5.91 5.01
CA LYS A 54 9.75 5.77 6.47
C LYS A 54 8.72 4.80 7.03
N VAL A 55 7.46 4.92 6.62
CA VAL A 55 6.36 4.07 7.09
C VAL A 55 6.50 2.63 6.59
N ALA A 56 6.95 2.43 5.36
CA ALA A 56 7.16 1.10 4.80
C ALA A 56 8.44 0.43 5.32
N GLY A 57 9.35 1.17 5.97
CA GLY A 57 10.68 0.68 6.29
C GLY A 57 11.48 0.26 5.05
N SER A 58 11.18 0.85 3.90
CA SER A 58 11.70 0.43 2.59
C SER A 58 11.98 1.65 1.70
N TYR A 59 12.72 1.44 0.61
CA TYR A 59 12.99 2.48 -0.39
C TYR A 59 11.74 2.90 -1.18
N VAL A 60 10.63 2.17 -1.03
CA VAL A 60 9.33 2.44 -1.66
C VAL A 60 8.19 1.89 -0.79
N ALA A 61 7.02 2.53 -0.84
CA ALA A 61 5.80 1.97 -0.26
C ALA A 61 4.85 1.47 -1.34
N SER A 62 4.37 0.24 -1.21
CA SER A 62 3.27 -0.29 -2.03
C SER A 62 1.91 -0.04 -1.36
N ASN A 63 1.00 0.57 -2.11
CA ASN A 63 -0.28 1.05 -1.61
C ASN A 63 -1.42 0.73 -2.58
N MET A 64 -2.64 0.66 -2.08
CA MET A 64 -3.85 0.58 -2.91
C MET A 64 -4.93 1.51 -2.36
N LEU A 65 -5.50 2.35 -3.21
CA LEU A 65 -6.62 3.22 -2.84
C LEU A 65 -7.92 2.43 -3.03
N LEU A 66 -8.70 2.28 -1.97
CA LEU A 66 -9.94 1.49 -1.94
C LEU A 66 -11.06 2.32 -1.31
N ASP A 67 -12.31 2.01 -1.65
CA ASP A 67 -13.44 2.52 -0.88
C ASP A 67 -13.43 1.89 0.52
N ALA A 68 -13.78 2.67 1.54
CA ALA A 68 -13.67 2.22 2.92
C ALA A 68 -14.56 1.00 3.22
N ASP A 69 -15.69 0.87 2.53
CA ASP A 69 -16.62 -0.26 2.64
C ASP A 69 -16.09 -1.57 2.01
N GLN A 70 -15.09 -1.48 1.14
CA GLN A 70 -14.38 -2.63 0.58
C GLN A 70 -13.37 -3.24 1.55
N VAL A 71 -13.13 -2.64 2.71
CA VAL A 71 -12.08 -3.08 3.63
C VAL A 71 -12.66 -3.45 4.99
N LYS A 72 -12.41 -4.69 5.40
CA LYS A 72 -12.70 -5.17 6.75
C LYS A 72 -11.39 -5.34 7.52
N ILE A 73 -11.30 -4.71 8.69
CA ILE A 73 -10.14 -4.82 9.60
C ILE A 73 -10.63 -5.45 10.90
N GLU A 74 -10.00 -6.55 11.29
CA GLU A 74 -10.19 -7.21 12.57
C GLU A 74 -8.93 -7.00 13.41
N ASP A 75 -9.04 -6.31 14.55
CA ASP A 75 -7.95 -6.13 15.51
C ASP A 75 -8.23 -6.96 16.76
N ARG A 76 -7.68 -8.17 16.78
CA ARG A 76 -8.04 -9.21 17.76
C ARG A 76 -7.52 -8.90 19.16
N ASP A 77 -6.37 -8.23 19.24
CA ASP A 77 -5.72 -7.91 20.52
C ASP A 77 -5.70 -6.40 20.83
N GLY A 78 -6.43 -5.57 20.07
CA GLY A 78 -6.49 -4.11 20.30
C GLY A 78 -5.16 -3.39 20.05
N THR A 79 -4.37 -3.88 19.09
CA THR A 79 -3.02 -3.37 18.81
C THR A 79 -3.00 -2.23 17.80
N LEU A 80 -4.10 -1.92 17.11
CA LEU A 80 -4.16 -0.86 16.10
C LEU A 80 -3.92 0.51 16.75
N LYS A 81 -2.89 1.20 16.29
CA LYS A 81 -2.54 2.58 16.67
C LYS A 81 -2.63 3.48 15.45
N VAL A 82 -2.79 4.78 15.70
CA VAL A 82 -2.84 5.81 14.65
C VAL A 82 -1.82 6.89 14.95
N TYR A 83 -1.06 7.26 13.93
CA TYR A 83 -0.17 8.42 13.93
C TYR A 83 -0.71 9.49 12.97
N GLU A 84 -0.85 10.72 13.44
CA GLU A 84 -1.21 11.86 12.59
C GLU A 84 0.06 12.43 11.94
N ASP A 85 0.27 12.15 10.67
CA ASP A 85 1.36 12.70 9.88
C ASP A 85 0.96 14.05 9.29
N LYS A 86 1.50 15.13 9.86
CA LYS A 86 1.30 16.51 9.41
C LYS A 86 2.33 16.98 8.39
N ALA A 87 3.41 16.22 8.18
CA ALA A 87 4.52 16.63 7.34
C ALA A 87 4.26 16.26 5.87
N THR A 88 3.19 16.80 5.28
CA THR A 88 2.75 16.46 3.92
C THR A 88 2.86 17.64 2.96
N GLY A 89 3.21 17.38 1.70
CA GLY A 89 3.27 18.42 0.67
C GLY A 89 1.90 18.98 0.28
N SER A 90 0.81 18.32 0.67
CA SER A 90 -0.57 18.77 0.41
C SER A 90 -1.13 19.71 1.45
N GLY A 91 -0.46 19.90 2.60
CA GLY A 91 -0.99 20.64 3.75
C GLY A 91 -2.03 19.87 4.58
N ASN A 92 -2.66 18.84 4.02
CA ASN A 92 -3.58 17.95 4.76
C ASN A 92 -2.86 16.88 5.56
N SER A 93 -3.32 16.60 6.78
CA SER A 93 -2.84 15.45 7.56
C SER A 93 -3.12 14.13 6.85
N VAL A 94 -2.22 13.17 7.05
CA VAL A 94 -2.42 11.76 6.70
C VAL A 94 -2.44 10.96 8.00
N PHE A 95 -3.57 10.33 8.31
CA PHE A 95 -3.73 9.47 9.47
C PHE A 95 -3.22 8.08 9.10
N ARG A 96 -2.17 7.60 9.77
CA ARG A 96 -1.49 6.35 9.44
C ARG A 96 -1.78 5.32 10.53
N SER A 97 -2.51 4.27 10.19
CA SER A 97 -2.79 3.18 11.12
C SER A 97 -1.73 2.08 11.00
N PHE A 98 -1.28 1.56 12.14
CA PHE A 98 -0.24 0.52 12.21
C PHE A 98 -0.47 -0.38 13.42
N CYS A 99 0.11 -1.58 13.41
CA CYS A 99 0.11 -2.45 14.59
C CYS A 99 1.14 -1.94 15.61
N GLY A 100 0.70 -1.60 16.82
CA GLY A 100 1.58 -1.18 17.91
C GLY A 100 2.47 -2.29 18.48
N LYS A 101 2.22 -3.55 18.13
CA LYS A 101 2.99 -4.71 18.61
C LYS A 101 4.18 -5.05 17.72
N ASP A 102 4.04 -4.94 16.39
CA ASP A 102 5.08 -5.31 15.42
C ASP A 102 5.48 -4.18 14.45
N GLY A 103 4.83 -3.02 14.52
CA GLY A 103 5.11 -1.87 13.67
C GLY A 103 4.56 -1.96 12.25
N ASN A 104 3.88 -3.03 11.87
CA ASN A 104 3.39 -3.23 10.51
C ASN A 104 2.39 -2.12 10.12
N PRO A 105 2.60 -1.40 9.02
CA PRO A 105 1.69 -0.37 8.58
C PRO A 105 0.45 -1.00 7.94
N VAL A 106 -0.75 -0.56 8.35
CA VAL A 106 -2.04 -1.16 7.95
C VAL A 106 -2.72 -0.34 6.88
N LYS A 107 -3.12 0.90 7.19
CA LYS A 107 -3.81 1.80 6.26
C LYS A 107 -3.40 3.25 6.46
N SER A 108 -3.79 4.10 5.52
CA SER A 108 -3.77 5.54 5.71
C SER A 108 -5.04 6.20 5.21
N GLU A 109 -5.44 7.29 5.86
CA GLU A 109 -6.61 8.10 5.51
C GLU A 109 -6.21 9.57 5.43
N THR A 110 -6.88 10.32 4.57
CA THR A 110 -6.63 11.76 4.41
C THR A 110 -7.89 12.44 3.88
N GLN A 111 -8.04 13.72 4.22
CA GLN A 111 -9.17 14.55 3.79
C GLN A 111 -9.22 14.73 2.26
N LEU A 112 -8.11 14.49 1.55
CA LEU A 112 -8.08 14.51 0.08
C LEU A 112 -8.91 13.40 -0.57
N TYR A 113 -9.13 12.29 0.14
CA TYR A 113 -9.85 11.13 -0.38
C TYR A 113 -10.95 10.72 0.62
N PRO A 114 -12.01 11.54 0.78
CA PRO A 114 -13.08 11.22 1.71
C PRO A 114 -13.75 9.89 1.35
N GLY A 115 -14.04 9.07 2.36
CA GLY A 115 -14.64 7.75 2.18
C GLY A 115 -13.70 6.67 1.63
N LYS A 116 -12.40 6.96 1.46
CA LYS A 116 -11.42 6.00 0.93
C LYS A 116 -10.31 5.72 1.92
N VAL A 117 -9.69 4.56 1.77
CA VAL A 117 -8.51 4.13 2.52
C VAL A 117 -7.35 3.82 1.58
N ILE A 118 -6.14 4.20 1.98
CA ILE A 118 -4.89 3.84 1.33
C ILE A 118 -4.34 2.61 2.05
N MET A 119 -4.66 1.43 1.55
CA MET A 119 -4.23 0.15 2.12
C MET A 119 -2.75 -0.09 1.87
N LYS A 120 -2.04 -0.61 2.87
CA LYS A 120 -0.62 -0.95 2.77
C LYS A 120 -0.50 -2.39 2.31
N MET A 121 0.17 -2.60 1.19
CA MET A 121 0.06 -3.88 0.50
C MET A 121 1.07 -4.93 0.99
N GLY A 122 2.07 -4.55 1.81
CA GLY A 122 3.13 -5.45 2.25
C GLY A 122 2.70 -6.58 3.21
N MET A 123 1.49 -6.53 3.76
CA MET A 123 0.94 -7.55 4.65
C MET A 123 0.21 -8.70 3.93
N PHE A 124 0.05 -8.60 2.62
CA PHE A 124 -0.67 -9.59 1.82
C PHE A 124 0.30 -10.59 1.20
N PRO A 125 -0.09 -11.87 1.07
CA PRO A 125 0.77 -12.92 0.55
C PRO A 125 1.17 -12.70 -0.92
N ARG A 126 0.32 -12.02 -1.69
CA ARG A 126 0.56 -11.60 -3.06
C ARG A 126 -0.20 -10.31 -3.32
N ILE A 127 0.38 -9.44 -4.14
CA ILE A 127 -0.21 -8.14 -4.50
C ILE A 127 -0.33 -8.01 -6.02
N PRO A 128 -1.35 -7.29 -6.54
CA PRO A 128 -1.45 -7.02 -7.97
C PRO A 128 -0.25 -6.20 -8.49
N LYS A 129 -0.02 -6.27 -9.81
CA LYS A 129 0.94 -5.37 -10.46
C LYS A 129 0.48 -3.92 -10.23
N PRO A 130 1.34 -3.01 -9.72
CA PRO A 130 0.97 -1.60 -9.58
C PRO A 130 0.66 -0.95 -10.93
N GLU A 131 -0.25 0.02 -10.95
CA GLU A 131 -0.64 0.77 -12.15
C GLU A 131 0.23 2.02 -12.36
N ALA A 132 0.91 2.50 -11.33
CA ALA A 132 1.75 3.70 -11.39
C ALA A 132 2.77 3.79 -10.25
N GLU A 133 3.82 4.59 -10.46
CA GLU A 133 4.70 5.08 -9.41
C GLU A 133 4.52 6.60 -9.23
N GLY A 134 4.40 7.07 -7.99
CA GLY A 134 4.39 8.50 -7.64
C GLY A 134 5.66 8.92 -6.89
N PHE A 135 5.93 10.22 -6.87
CA PHE A 135 7.16 10.83 -6.35
C PHE A 135 8.42 10.30 -7.03
N GLY A 136 8.36 10.07 -8.35
CA GLY A 136 9.47 9.56 -9.15
C GLY A 136 10.73 10.42 -9.08
N LEU A 137 10.60 11.74 -8.90
CA LEU A 137 11.75 12.64 -8.67
C LEU A 137 12.53 12.33 -7.40
N HIS A 138 11.95 11.57 -6.47
CA HIS A 138 12.57 11.16 -5.21
C HIS A 138 13.12 9.73 -5.24
N LYS A 139 13.08 9.07 -6.40
CA LYS A 139 13.77 7.79 -6.59
C LYS A 139 15.26 7.98 -6.35
N HIS A 140 15.89 6.95 -5.81
CA HIS A 140 17.34 6.96 -5.69
C HIS A 140 17.97 6.75 -7.08
N ASP A 141 19.15 7.32 -7.27
CA ASP A 141 19.98 7.18 -8.47
C ASP A 141 20.26 5.73 -8.88
N TRP A 142 20.37 4.81 -7.91
CA TRP A 142 20.56 3.38 -8.14
C TRP A 142 19.28 2.57 -8.38
N GLN A 143 18.09 3.17 -8.22
CA GLN A 143 16.83 2.43 -8.34
C GLN A 143 16.47 2.15 -9.80
N ALA A 144 16.24 0.87 -10.11
CA ALA A 144 15.66 0.47 -11.38
C ALA A 144 14.20 0.92 -11.53
N ASN A 145 13.74 0.98 -12.78
CA ASN A 145 12.35 1.22 -13.13
C ASN A 145 11.60 -0.10 -13.32
N HIS A 146 10.35 -0.15 -12.88
CA HIS A 146 9.50 -1.31 -13.14
C HIS A 146 8.94 -1.25 -14.56
N GLU A 147 9.13 -2.32 -15.33
CA GLU A 147 8.75 -2.36 -16.73
C GLU A 147 7.22 -2.19 -16.93
N GLY A 148 6.86 -1.27 -17.82
CA GLY A 148 5.47 -0.97 -18.16
C GLY A 148 4.65 -0.39 -17.01
N ILE A 149 5.30 0.24 -16.02
CA ILE A 149 4.64 1.02 -14.98
C ILE A 149 5.03 2.49 -15.17
N PRO A 150 4.09 3.38 -15.53
CA PRO A 150 4.39 4.80 -15.69
C PRO A 150 4.83 5.42 -14.36
N ILE A 151 5.83 6.29 -14.42
CA ILE A 151 6.40 6.98 -13.27
C ILE A 151 6.03 8.45 -13.36
N TYR A 152 5.41 8.98 -12.32
CA TYR A 152 5.02 10.38 -12.24
C TYR A 152 5.95 11.16 -11.32
N GLU A 153 6.25 12.40 -11.68
CA GLU A 153 7.20 13.26 -10.96
C GLU A 153 6.87 13.37 -9.47
N VAL A 154 5.59 13.63 -9.14
CA VAL A 154 5.10 13.83 -7.76
C VAL A 154 3.79 13.07 -7.52
N LYS A 155 2.69 13.48 -8.15
CA LYS A 155 1.36 12.86 -7.97
C LYS A 155 1.07 11.91 -9.12
N TRP A 156 0.54 10.73 -8.82
CA TRP A 156 0.13 9.72 -9.81
C TRP A 156 -1.37 9.80 -10.18
N ALA A 157 -2.17 10.50 -9.38
CA ALA A 157 -3.60 10.68 -9.56
C ALA A 157 -3.98 12.18 -9.55
N GLY A 158 -5.05 12.52 -10.28
CA GLY A 158 -5.55 13.90 -10.43
C GLY A 158 -5.08 14.62 -11.70
N PRO A 159 -5.59 15.84 -11.95
CA PRO A 159 -5.42 16.56 -13.22
C PRO A 159 -3.99 17.08 -13.46
N GLU A 160 -3.20 17.28 -12.41
CA GLU A 160 -1.85 17.86 -12.48
C GLU A 160 -0.73 16.81 -12.54
N LYS A 161 -1.07 15.54 -12.84
CA LYS A 161 -0.05 14.48 -12.92
C LYS A 161 0.85 14.70 -14.13
N LYS A 162 2.17 14.61 -13.92
CA LYS A 162 3.18 14.73 -14.97
C LYS A 162 4.05 13.49 -14.98
N GLU A 163 4.01 12.77 -16.08
CA GLU A 163 4.82 11.57 -16.28
C GLU A 163 6.28 11.97 -16.52
N MET A 164 7.20 11.21 -15.92
CA MET A 164 8.63 11.33 -16.18
C MET A 164 8.92 10.79 -17.58
N LYS A 165 9.66 11.57 -18.37
CA LYS A 165 10.11 11.16 -19.69
C LYS A 165 11.27 10.18 -19.60
#